data_AF-A0A8T4TTD6-F1
#
_entry.id   AF-A0A8T4TTD6-F1
#
_cell.length_a   1.000
_cell.length_b   1.000
_cell.length_c   1.000
_cell.angle_alpha   90.00
_cell.angle_beta   90.00
_cell.angle_gamma   90.00
#
_symmetry.space_group_name_H-M   'P 1'
#
loop_
_entity.id
_entity.type
_entity.pdbx_description
1 polymer ?
#
loop_
_entity_poly.entity_id
_entity_poly.type
_entity_poly.pdbx_seq_one_letter_code
_entity_poly.pdbx_strand_id
1 'polypeptide(L)'
;MLSPMSVKRTLLEILLAGALLGSSGCNRTDHSQYDYHGTIDNNIVTFYERKYMGNRDENILIVTEPDSTTTEYVDDIGDDLKIEYSNTSKHDQITRHSPNGETQKKFDYYLRRIKETKIGKPEKN
;
A
#
# COMPACT_ATOMS: atom_id res chain seq x y z
N MET A 1 -34.85 -12.99 -33.26
CA MET A 1 -34.03 -11.90 -32.68
C MET A 1 -34.04 -12.04 -31.17
N LEU A 2 -32.93 -12.47 -30.58
CA LEU A 2 -32.76 -12.57 -29.13
C LEU A 2 -31.33 -12.11 -28.81
N SER A 3 -31.21 -10.94 -28.20
CA SER A 3 -29.93 -10.38 -27.78
C SER A 3 -29.38 -11.17 -26.59
N PRO A 4 -28.10 -11.59 -26.58
CA PRO A 4 -27.48 -12.10 -25.36
C PRO A 4 -27.19 -10.93 -24.42
N MET A 5 -27.83 -10.94 -23.24
CA MET A 5 -27.50 -10.05 -22.12
C MET A 5 -26.06 -10.34 -21.66
N SER A 6 -25.18 -9.36 -21.81
CA SER A 6 -23.84 -9.36 -21.20
C SER A 6 -23.99 -9.09 -19.71
N VAL A 7 -23.84 -10.13 -18.89
CA VAL A 7 -23.81 -10.01 -17.43
C VAL A 7 -22.49 -9.33 -17.05
N LYS A 8 -22.55 -8.03 -16.76
CA LYS A 8 -21.44 -7.28 -16.19
C LYS A 8 -21.12 -7.86 -14.82
N ARG A 9 -20.07 -8.68 -14.73
CA ARG A 9 -19.52 -9.18 -13.47
C ARG A 9 -18.88 -8.01 -12.73
N THR A 10 -19.56 -7.54 -11.68
CA THR A 10 -19.07 -6.50 -10.78
C THR A 10 -17.91 -7.05 -9.96
N LEU A 11 -16.80 -6.31 -9.92
CA LEU A 11 -15.51 -6.59 -9.26
C LEU A 11 -15.56 -6.74 -7.72
N LEU A 12 -16.70 -7.11 -7.14
CA LEU A 12 -16.95 -7.08 -5.70
C LEU A 12 -16.56 -8.39 -4.98
N GLU A 13 -16.21 -9.46 -5.70
CA GLU A 13 -16.04 -10.80 -5.10
C GLU A 13 -14.58 -11.22 -4.83
N ILE A 14 -13.57 -10.39 -5.13
CA ILE A 14 -12.15 -10.78 -4.96
C ILE A 14 -11.60 -10.47 -3.54
N LEU A 15 -12.35 -9.77 -2.68
CA LEU A 15 -11.81 -9.28 -1.40
C LEU A 15 -11.93 -10.24 -0.19
N LEU A 16 -12.45 -11.46 -0.33
CA LEU A 16 -12.81 -12.29 0.84
C LEU A 16 -12.07 -13.62 1.01
N ALA A 17 -10.90 -13.84 0.39
CA ALA A 17 -10.15 -15.11 0.53
C ALA A 17 -8.79 -15.00 1.25
N GLY A 18 -8.43 -13.83 1.81
CA GLY A 18 -7.13 -13.62 2.46
C GLY A 18 -7.14 -13.63 3.99
N ALA A 19 -8.31 -13.62 4.62
CA ALA A 19 -8.42 -13.75 6.06
C ALA A 19 -8.65 -15.21 6.41
N LEU A 20 -7.70 -15.83 7.12
CA LEU A 20 -7.87 -16.89 8.12
C LEU A 20 -6.62 -17.79 8.15
N LEU A 21 -5.54 -17.36 8.82
CA LEU A 21 -4.67 -18.20 9.66
C LEU A 21 -3.79 -17.28 10.52
N GLY A 22 -4.05 -17.19 11.83
CA GLY A 22 -3.24 -16.40 12.76
C GLY A 22 -3.90 -16.09 14.11
N SER A 23 -4.21 -17.12 14.88
CA SER A 23 -4.77 -17.03 16.23
C SER A 23 -3.73 -16.61 17.28
N SER A 24 -4.23 -15.89 18.31
CA SER A 24 -3.73 -15.80 19.70
C SER A 24 -2.40 -15.07 19.97
N GLY A 25 -2.54 -13.82 20.41
CA GLY A 25 -1.51 -12.97 21.02
C GLY A 25 -2.03 -11.54 21.09
N CYS A 26 -1.33 -10.60 21.75
CA CYS A 26 -1.48 -9.19 21.43
C CYS A 26 -1.13 -9.00 19.94
N ASN A 27 -2.11 -9.17 19.06
CA ASN A 27 -1.87 -9.29 17.62
C ASN A 27 -1.71 -7.89 17.03
N ARG A 28 -0.46 -7.43 16.98
CA ARG A 28 -0.05 -6.48 15.94
C ARG A 28 -0.36 -7.09 14.58
N THR A 29 -0.95 -6.32 13.69
CA THR A 29 -1.32 -6.82 12.36
C THR A 29 -0.05 -6.86 11.53
N ASP A 30 0.38 -8.06 11.16
CA ASP A 30 1.55 -8.25 10.32
C ASP A 30 1.27 -7.78 8.88
N HIS A 31 1.97 -6.72 8.47
CA HIS A 31 1.90 -6.14 7.13
C HIS A 31 3.06 -6.57 6.21
N SER A 32 3.86 -7.57 6.59
CA SER A 32 4.96 -8.11 5.77
C SER A 32 4.51 -8.61 4.39
N GLN A 33 3.22 -8.91 4.22
CA GLN A 33 2.63 -9.16 2.90
C GLN A 33 2.91 -8.02 1.89
N TYR A 34 3.09 -6.79 2.37
CA TYR A 34 3.42 -5.61 1.57
C TYR A 34 4.92 -5.31 1.48
N ASP A 35 5.80 -6.01 2.20
CA ASP A 35 7.25 -5.78 2.10
C ASP A 35 7.71 -5.89 0.65
N TYR A 36 8.25 -4.80 0.12
CA TYR A 36 8.49 -4.66 -1.31
C TYR A 36 9.65 -3.71 -1.57
N HIS A 37 10.46 -4.04 -2.56
CA HIS A 37 11.44 -3.15 -3.14
C HIS A 37 11.51 -3.43 -4.64
N GLY A 38 11.16 -2.44 -5.47
CA GLY A 38 11.13 -2.63 -6.91
C GLY A 38 10.57 -1.42 -7.65
N THR A 39 10.07 -1.65 -8.86
CA THR A 39 9.56 -0.59 -9.73
C THR A 39 8.08 -0.79 -10.02
N ILE A 40 7.27 0.26 -9.80
CA ILE A 40 5.85 0.33 -10.13
C ILE A 40 5.63 1.58 -10.96
N ASP A 41 5.16 1.43 -12.20
CA ASP A 41 4.81 2.52 -13.11
C ASP A 41 5.93 3.57 -13.28
N ASN A 42 7.18 3.08 -13.41
CA ASN A 42 8.44 3.85 -13.51
C ASN A 42 8.92 4.53 -12.22
N ASN A 43 8.23 4.34 -11.09
CA ASN A 43 8.68 4.83 -9.80
C ASN A 43 9.40 3.71 -9.05
N ILE A 44 10.48 4.05 -8.35
CA ILE A 44 11.09 3.12 -7.38
C ILE A 44 10.22 3.15 -6.14
N VAL A 45 9.73 1.99 -5.72
CA VAL A 45 8.82 1.86 -4.58
C VAL A 45 9.44 0.90 -3.58
N THR A 46 9.52 1.36 -2.33
CA THR A 46 9.91 0.54 -1.19
C THR A 46 8.82 0.59 -0.14
N PHE A 47 8.37 -0.56 0.34
CA PHE A 47 7.50 -0.65 1.50
C PHE A 47 8.17 -1.54 2.54
N TYR A 48 8.19 -1.10 3.79
CA TYR A 48 8.69 -1.89 4.92
C TYR A 48 8.06 -1.44 6.22
N GLU A 49 7.98 -2.37 7.17
CA GLU A 49 7.63 -2.09 8.56
C GLU A 49 8.87 -1.60 9.33
N ARG A 50 8.79 -0.43 9.96
CA ARG A 50 9.82 0.12 10.85
C ARG A 50 9.42 -0.14 12.30
N LYS A 51 10.18 -0.98 13.00
CA LYS A 51 9.92 -1.37 14.39
C LYS A 51 10.66 -0.46 15.36
N TYR A 52 9.95 0.15 16.30
CA TYR A 52 10.56 0.88 17.41
C TYR A 52 10.49 0.08 18.71
N MET A 53 11.44 0.33 19.61
CA MET A 53 11.34 -0.15 20.99
C MET A 53 10.14 0.52 21.67
N GLY A 54 9.14 -0.24 22.11
CA GLY A 54 8.01 0.28 22.90
C GLY A 54 6.65 0.34 22.19
N ASN A 55 6.27 -0.72 21.47
CA ASN A 55 4.94 -0.90 20.87
C ASN A 55 4.53 0.17 19.82
N ARG A 56 5.49 0.88 19.21
CA ARG A 56 5.24 1.68 18.01
C ARG A 56 5.92 1.02 16.82
N ASP A 57 5.11 0.50 15.91
CA ASP A 57 5.58 0.09 14.59
C ASP A 57 4.99 1.10 13.61
N GLU A 58 5.76 1.45 12.59
CA GLU A 58 5.35 2.35 11.52
C GLU A 58 5.37 1.57 10.21
N ASN A 59 4.34 1.75 9.38
CA ASN A 59 4.38 1.27 8.00
C ASN A 59 4.93 2.40 7.12
N ILE A 60 6.06 2.13 6.47
CA ILE A 60 6.75 3.12 5.65
C ILE A 60 6.65 2.74 4.18
N LEU A 61 6.00 3.59 3.38
CA LEU A 61 6.03 3.51 1.91
C LEU A 61 6.85 4.67 1.36
N ILE A 62 7.94 4.37 0.67
CA ILE A 62 8.77 5.33 -0.04
C ILE A 62 8.52 5.18 -1.54
N VAL A 63 8.20 6.28 -2.19
CA VAL A 63 8.04 6.37 -3.65
C VAL A 63 9.02 7.40 -4.17
N THR A 64 9.95 6.98 -5.02
CA THR A 64 10.88 7.86 -5.73
C THR A 64 10.48 7.95 -7.19
N GLU A 65 10.07 9.14 -7.61
CA GLU A 65 9.69 9.48 -8.97
C GLU A 65 10.94 9.66 -9.88
N PRO A 66 10.81 9.58 -11.22
CA PRO A 66 11.93 9.71 -12.15
C PRO A 66 12.69 11.04 -12.06
N ASP A 67 12.03 12.10 -11.60
CA ASP A 67 12.64 13.41 -11.38
C ASP A 67 13.38 13.51 -10.04
N SER A 68 13.60 12.37 -9.37
CA SER A 68 14.23 12.23 -8.05
C SER A 68 13.43 12.84 -6.89
N THR A 69 12.18 13.26 -7.12
CA THR A 69 11.26 13.58 -6.02
C THR A 69 10.94 12.30 -5.24
N THR A 70 11.10 12.33 -3.93
CA THR A 70 10.79 11.19 -3.07
C THR A 70 9.66 11.55 -2.12
N THR A 71 8.60 10.75 -2.08
CA THR A 71 7.53 10.85 -1.08
C THR A 71 7.56 9.65 -0.15
N GLU A 72 7.78 9.90 1.13
CA GLU A 72 7.62 8.94 2.22
C GLU A 72 6.21 9.11 2.80
N TYR A 73 5.40 8.06 2.75
CA TYR A 73 4.12 7.96 3.43
C TYR A 73 4.31 7.16 4.71
N VAL A 74 3.80 7.69 5.82
CA VAL A 74 3.97 7.10 7.14
C VAL A 74 2.61 6.88 7.77
N ASP A 75 2.34 5.64 8.15
CA ASP A 75 1.25 5.20 9.01
C ASP A 75 1.85 4.89 10.38
N ASP A 76 1.55 5.77 11.35
CA ASP A 76 1.95 5.63 12.75
C ASP A 76 0.72 5.18 13.55
N ILE A 77 0.82 4.09 14.31
CA ILE A 77 -0.12 3.73 15.39
C ILE A 77 -1.49 3.26 14.86
N GLY A 78 -1.69 1.94 14.87
CA GLY A 78 -3.02 1.33 14.73
C GLY A 78 -3.07 0.16 13.75
N ASP A 79 -1.99 -0.05 12.99
CA ASP A 79 -1.87 -1.07 11.95
C ASP A 79 -3.06 -1.07 10.97
N ASP A 80 -3.70 0.08 10.73
CA ASP A 80 -4.91 0.20 9.90
C ASP A 80 -4.61 0.67 8.46
N LEU A 81 -3.32 0.86 8.12
CA LEU A 81 -2.85 1.34 6.80
C LEU A 81 -3.39 2.73 6.47
N LYS A 82 -3.56 3.57 7.49
CA LYS A 82 -3.98 4.96 7.35
C LYS A 82 -2.79 5.88 7.57
N ILE A 83 -2.55 6.76 6.61
CA ILE A 83 -1.41 7.67 6.72
C ILE A 83 -1.64 8.71 7.82
N GLU A 84 -0.62 8.91 8.66
CA GLU A 84 -0.57 9.97 9.66
C GLU A 84 0.14 11.21 9.13
N TYR A 85 1.08 11.03 8.21
CA TYR A 85 1.69 12.12 7.45
C TYR A 85 2.40 11.62 6.20
N SER A 86 2.85 12.56 5.36
CA SER A 86 3.84 12.26 4.32
C SER A 86 4.94 13.32 4.27
N ASN A 87 6.14 12.91 3.88
CA ASN A 87 7.27 13.79 3.65
C ASN A 87 7.61 13.76 2.16
N THR A 88 7.64 14.91 1.50
CA THR A 88 8.17 15.03 0.14
C THR A 88 9.55 15.66 0.18
N SER A 89 10.53 14.99 -0.39
CA SER A 89 11.90 15.47 -0.55
C SER A 89 12.20 15.75 -2.01
N LYS A 90 12.71 16.96 -2.29
CA LYS A 90 13.21 17.36 -3.61
C LYS A 90 14.32 18.40 -3.44
N HIS A 91 15.46 18.19 -4.09
CA HIS A 91 16.61 19.11 -4.04
C HIS A 91 17.00 19.51 -2.60
N ASP A 92 17.18 18.51 -1.72
CA ASP A 92 17.52 18.68 -0.30
C ASP A 92 16.48 19.44 0.55
N GLN A 93 15.32 19.80 -0.01
CA GLN A 93 14.22 20.37 0.73
C GLN A 93 13.21 19.28 1.10
N ILE A 94 12.91 19.17 2.39
CA ILE A 94 11.90 18.25 2.91
C ILE A 94 10.69 19.06 3.35
N THR A 95 9.53 18.74 2.77
CA THR A 95 8.24 19.30 3.17
C THR A 95 7.37 18.21 3.79
N ARG A 96 6.90 18.45 5.01
CA ARG A 96 5.93 17.58 5.68
C ARG A 96 4.52 18.02 5.34
N HIS A 97 3.68 17.06 4.98
CA HIS A 97 2.27 17.27 4.65
C HIS A 97 1.38 16.55 5.65
N SER A 98 0.35 17.25 6.14
CA SER A 98 -0.76 16.63 6.86
C SER A 98 -1.50 15.63 5.96
N PRO A 99 -2.07 14.56 6.53
CA PRO A 99 -2.75 13.55 5.75
C PRO A 99 -4.01 14.14 5.15
N ASN A 100 -4.23 13.83 3.88
CA ASN A 100 -5.44 14.20 3.15
C ASN A 100 -5.90 13.04 2.25
N GLY A 101 -7.12 13.15 1.72
CA GLY A 101 -7.72 12.10 0.91
C GLY A 101 -6.96 11.78 -0.38
N GLU A 102 -6.21 12.71 -0.96
CA GLU A 102 -5.39 12.44 -2.14
C GLU A 102 -4.12 11.66 -1.79
N THR A 103 -3.45 12.04 -0.69
CA THR A 103 -2.28 11.34 -0.20
C THR A 103 -2.62 9.91 0.23
N GLN A 104 -3.78 9.67 0.88
CA GLN A 104 -4.24 8.31 1.19
C GLN A 104 -4.52 7.50 -0.08
N LYS A 105 -5.20 8.09 -1.08
CA LYS A 105 -5.45 7.38 -2.35
C LYS A 105 -4.16 6.97 -3.07
N LYS A 106 -3.12 7.80 -3.02
CA LYS A 106 -1.81 7.45 -3.57
C LYS A 106 -1.15 6.32 -2.77
N PHE A 107 -1.23 6.36 -1.44
CA PHE A 107 -0.76 5.26 -0.59
C PHE A 107 -1.47 3.94 -0.92
N ASP A 108 -2.80 3.93 -0.92
CA ASP A 108 -3.64 2.76 -1.25
C ASP A 108 -3.35 2.22 -2.66
N TYR A 109 -3.10 3.12 -3.60
CA TYR A 109 -2.72 2.77 -4.97
C TYR A 109 -1.47 1.88 -4.97
N TYR A 110 -0.39 2.30 -4.32
CA TYR A 110 0.85 1.55 -4.30
C TYR A 110 0.73 0.25 -3.51
N LEU A 111 0.02 0.24 -2.38
CA LEU A 111 -0.25 -0.99 -1.64
C LEU A 111 -0.93 -2.05 -2.51
N ARG A 112 -1.94 -1.63 -3.31
CA ARG A 112 -2.61 -2.52 -4.27
C ARG A 112 -1.64 -3.02 -5.35
N ARG A 113 -0.83 -2.14 -5.94
CA ARG A 113 0.15 -2.51 -6.97
C ARG A 113 1.20 -3.48 -6.44
N ILE A 114 1.68 -3.29 -5.21
CA ILE A 114 2.59 -4.21 -4.54
C ILE A 114 1.96 -5.61 -4.45
N LYS A 115 0.70 -5.73 -4.02
CA LYS A 115 -0.01 -7.02 -4.00
C LYS A 115 -0.10 -7.64 -5.39
N GLU A 116 -0.51 -6.86 -6.39
CA GLU A 116 -0.60 -7.32 -7.79
C GLU A 116 0.75 -7.82 -8.33
N THR A 117 1.86 -7.20 -7.91
CA THR A 117 3.21 -7.60 -8.31
C THR A 117 3.70 -8.84 -7.56
N LYS A 118 3.50 -8.95 -6.24
CA LYS A 118 3.98 -10.08 -5.43
C LYS A 118 3.18 -11.37 -5.65
N ILE A 119 1.87 -11.26 -5.86
CA ILE A 119 0.97 -12.43 -6.02
C ILE A 119 0.97 -12.94 -7.48
N GLY A 120 1.55 -12.16 -8.41
CA GLY A 120 1.39 -12.35 -9.84
C GLY A 120 0.03 -11.81 -10.29
N LYS A 121 -0.04 -11.30 -11.53
CA LYS A 121 -1.33 -10.91 -12.13
C LYS A 121 -2.27 -12.12 -12.03
N PRO A 122 -3.54 -11.97 -11.59
CA PRO A 122 -4.51 -13.04 -11.80
C PRO A 122 -4.51 -13.33 -13.30
N GLU A 123 -4.16 -14.57 -13.66
CA GLU A 123 -4.27 -15.04 -15.04
C GLU A 123 -5.69 -14.73 -15.51
N LYS A 124 -5.79 -13.98 -16.61
CA LYS A 124 -7.06 -13.80 -17.30
C LYS A 124 -7.44 -15.16 -17.87
N ASN A 125 -8.29 -15.91 -17.17
CA ASN A 125 -9.09 -16.98 -17.76
C ASN A 125 -10.23 -16.38 -18.58
#